data_AF-A0A830F259-F1
#
_entry.id   AF-A0A830F259-F1
#
_cell.length_a   1.000
_cell.length_b   1.000
_cell.length_c   1.000
_cell.angle_alpha   90.00
_cell.angle_beta   90.00
_cell.angle_gamma   90.00
#
_symmetry.space_group_name_H-M   'P 1'
#
loop_
_entity.id
_entity.type
_entity.pdbx_description
1 polymer ?
#
loop_
_entity_poly.entity_id
_entity_poly.type
_entity_poly.pdbx_seq_one_letter_code
_entity_poly.pdbx_strand_id
1 'polypeptide(L)' 'MEAQETPEVMTEEGRALLTQREREIISGEAEVSDNYRYKVESTVRNRVRKHLGDDVEFLAEHFEEVHDLVVEEVCDDV' A
#
# COMPACT_ATOMS: atom_id res chain seq x y z
N MET A 1 -31.24 11.97 25.97
CA MET A 1 -30.70 12.07 24.59
C MET A 1 -29.21 12.20 24.77
N GLU A 2 -28.56 11.06 24.99
CA GLU A 2 -27.13 10.99 25.25
C GLU A 2 -26.43 10.96 23.90
N ALA A 3 -25.51 11.91 23.71
CA ALA A 3 -24.72 12.03 22.51
C ALA A 3 -23.92 10.73 22.34
N GLN A 4 -24.17 10.03 21.24
CA GLN A 4 -23.39 8.87 20.86
C GLN A 4 -21.97 9.36 20.55
N GLU A 5 -21.02 9.02 21.42
CA GLU A 5 -19.59 9.07 21.10
C GLU A 5 -19.38 8.23 19.85
N THR A 6 -19.03 8.90 18.76
CA THR A 6 -18.63 8.22 17.53
C THR A 6 -17.28 7.57 17.79
N PRO A 7 -17.08 6.29 17.44
CA PRO A 7 -15.80 5.64 17.66
C PRO A 7 -14.73 6.41 16.88
N GLU A 8 -13.63 6.67 17.58
CA GLU A 8 -12.42 7.30 17.07
C GLU A 8 -12.13 6.82 15.66
N VAL A 9 -11.90 7.79 14.76
CA VAL A 9 -11.51 7.60 13.37
C VAL A 9 -10.49 6.46 13.31
N MET A 10 -10.90 5.31 12.81
CA MET A 10 -9.99 4.24 12.42
C MET A 10 -9.11 4.88 11.36
N THR A 11 -7.91 5.28 11.78
CA THR A 11 -6.92 5.93 10.93
C THR A 11 -6.79 5.11 9.66
N GLU A 12 -7.26 5.65 8.54
CA GLU A 12 -6.99 5.14 7.19
C GLU A 12 -5.49 5.25 6.84
N GLU A 13 -4.63 5.52 7.84
CA GLU A 13 -3.17 5.41 7.86
C GLU A 13 -2.67 3.97 7.63
N GLY A 14 -3.58 3.01 7.44
CA GLY A 14 -3.35 1.60 7.13
C GLY A 14 -3.11 1.32 5.65
N ARG A 15 -1.91 1.66 5.16
CA ARG A 15 -1.12 0.97 4.09
C ARG A 15 -1.91 0.45 2.87
N ALA A 16 -1.87 1.18 1.75
CA ALA A 16 -2.09 0.61 0.41
C ALA A 16 -1.00 -0.44 0.10
N LEU A 17 0.13 -0.04 -0.53
CA LEU A 17 1.25 -0.96 -0.76
C LEU A 17 2.34 -0.86 0.32
N LEU A 18 2.65 0.37 0.74
CA LEU A 18 3.79 0.70 1.61
C LEU A 18 3.35 1.30 2.93
N THR A 19 4.08 0.95 3.98
CA THR A 19 3.99 1.65 5.27
C THR A 19 4.78 2.96 5.26
N GLN A 20 4.43 3.86 6.17
CA GLN A 20 5.22 5.09 6.39
C GLN A 20 6.68 4.77 6.70
N ARG A 21 6.92 3.79 7.55
CA ARG A 21 8.28 3.37 7.90
C ARG A 21 9.04 2.75 6.71
N GLU A 22 8.35 1.98 5.87
CA GLU A 22 8.94 1.42 4.64
C GLU A 22 9.34 2.54 3.68
N ARG A 23 8.50 3.59 3.55
CA ARG A 23 8.83 4.79 2.76
C ARG A 23 10.10 5.46 3.27
N GLU A 24 10.19 5.76 4.57
CA GLU A 24 11.38 6.38 5.18
C GLU A 24 12.65 5.54 4.99
N ILE A 25 12.55 4.22 5.07
CA ILE A 25 13.69 3.32 4.87
C ILE A 25 14.16 3.31 3.41
N ILE A 26 13.21 3.27 2.46
CA ILE A 26 13.53 3.22 1.03
C ILE A 26 14.03 4.57 0.53
N SER A 27 13.48 5.69 1.02
CA SER A 27 13.92 7.05 0.68
C SER A 27 15.29 7.40 1.25
N GLY A 28 15.75 6.66 2.27
CA GLY A 28 17.00 6.94 2.98
C GLY A 28 16.85 7.98 4.10
N GLU A 29 15.62 8.40 4.41
CA GLU A 29 15.33 9.28 5.56
C GLU A 29 15.56 8.58 6.90
N ALA A 30 15.45 7.24 6.93
CA ALA A 30 15.77 6.44 8.09
C ALA A 30 17.24 5.99 8.11
N GLU A 31 17.95 6.30 9.19
CA GLU A 31 19.28 5.75 9.45
C GLU A 31 19.20 4.27 9.85
N VAL A 32 19.37 3.38 8.87
CA VAL A 32 19.39 1.92 9.06
C VAL A 32 20.56 1.29 8.31
N SER A 33 20.90 0.05 8.66
CA SER A 33 21.96 -0.67 7.95
C SER A 33 21.59 -0.98 6.50
N ASP A 34 22.58 -1.04 5.61
CA ASP A 34 22.38 -1.40 4.20
C ASP A 34 21.69 -2.75 4.04
N ASN A 35 22.05 -3.72 4.89
CA ASN A 35 21.43 -5.04 4.87
C ASN A 35 19.91 -4.96 5.20
N TYR A 36 19.55 -4.12 6.18
CA TYR A 36 18.16 -3.94 6.54
C TYR A 36 17.38 -3.20 5.45
N ARG A 37 17.93 -2.12 4.89
CA ARG A 37 17.33 -1.42 3.74
C ARG A 37 17.10 -2.37 2.56
N TYR A 38 18.10 -3.15 2.18
CA TYR A 38 17.99 -4.17 1.12
C TYR A 38 16.88 -5.19 1.42
N LYS A 39 16.78 -5.64 2.68
CA LYS A 39 15.71 -6.57 3.09
C LYS A 39 14.32 -5.94 2.93
N VAL A 40 14.16 -4.67 3.29
CA VAL A 40 12.89 -3.95 3.11
C VAL A 40 12.54 -3.82 1.63
N GLU A 41 13.46 -3.36 0.79
CA GLU A 41 13.24 -3.28 -0.66
C GLU A 41 12.88 -4.65 -1.27
N SER A 42 13.58 -5.71 -0.88
CA SER A 42 13.29 -7.07 -1.34
C SER A 42 11.92 -7.55 -0.89
N THR A 43 11.49 -7.16 0.32
CA THR A 43 10.19 -7.52 0.87
C THR A 43 9.07 -6.86 0.07
N VAL A 44 9.19 -5.55 -0.17
CA VAL A 44 8.26 -4.77 -0.99
C VAL A 44 8.17 -5.34 -2.40
N ARG A 45 9.32 -5.63 -3.03
CA ARG A 45 9.38 -6.19 -4.38
C ARG A 45 8.68 -7.55 -4.47
N ASN A 46 8.85 -8.41 -3.46
CA ASN A 46 8.15 -9.69 -3.41
C ASN A 46 6.65 -9.51 -3.18
N ARG A 47 6.23 -8.54 -2.37
CA ARG A 47 4.81 -8.24 -2.14
C ARG A 47 4.11 -7.87 -3.44
N VAL A 48 4.69 -6.96 -4.22
CA VAL A 48 4.16 -6.58 -5.54
C VAL A 48 4.04 -7.79 -6.46
N ARG A 49 5.12 -8.58 -6.59
CA ARG A 49 5.16 -9.72 -7.53
C ARG A 49 4.24 -10.87 -7.17
N LYS A 50 3.91 -11.05 -5.89
CA LYS A 50 3.21 -12.23 -5.39
C LYS A 50 1.78 -11.98 -4.92
N HIS A 51 1.42 -10.73 -4.67
CA HIS A 51 0.13 -10.40 -4.06
C HIS A 51 -0.59 -9.33 -4.86
N LEU A 52 0.09 -8.23 -5.22
CA LEU A 52 -0.57 -7.13 -5.94
C LEU A 52 -1.18 -7.59 -7.28
N GLY A 53 -0.52 -8.48 -8.01
CA GLY A 53 -1.08 -9.04 -9.24
C GLY A 53 -2.38 -9.81 -9.01
N ASP A 54 -2.38 -10.72 -8.02
CA ASP A 54 -3.55 -11.52 -7.66
C ASP A 54 -4.71 -10.62 -7.18
N ASP A 55 -4.40 -9.58 -6.41
CA ASP A 55 -5.39 -8.61 -5.93
C ASP A 55 -5.99 -7.81 -7.10
N VAL A 56 -5.17 -7.36 -8.06
CA VAL A 56 -5.64 -6.64 -9.25
C VAL A 56 -6.50 -7.54 -10.14
N GLU A 57 -6.13 -8.80 -10.34
CA GLU A 57 -6.93 -9.77 -11.11
C GLU A 57 -8.29 -10.02 -10.43
N PHE A 58 -8.30 -10.20 -9.11
CA PHE A 58 -9.54 -10.35 -8.35
C PHE A 58 -10.45 -9.12 -8.47
N LEU A 59 -9.87 -7.91 -8.41
CA LEU A 59 -10.62 -6.67 -8.58
C LEU A 59 -11.21 -6.57 -9.99
N ALA A 60 -10.47 -6.96 -11.03
CA ALA A 60 -10.99 -6.99 -12.40
C ALA A 60 -12.21 -7.91 -12.55
N GLU A 61 -12.22 -9.04 -11.83
CA GLU A 61 -13.31 -10.03 -11.88
C GLU A 61 -14.55 -9.63 -11.07
N HIS A 62 -14.36 -8.94 -9.94
CA HIS A 62 -15.42 -8.79 -8.94
C HIS A 62 -15.75 -7.35 -8.56
N PHE A 63 -14.86 -6.40 -8.85
CA PHE A 63 -15.02 -5.01 -8.44
C PHE A 63 -14.39 -4.04 -9.46
N GLU A 64 -14.95 -4.05 -10.68
CA GLU A 64 -14.48 -3.28 -11.84
C GLU A 64 -14.20 -1.80 -11.51
N GLU A 65 -15.10 -1.14 -10.78
CA GLU A 65 -14.93 0.26 -10.37
C GLU A 65 -13.60 0.52 -9.65
N VAL A 66 -13.19 -0.38 -8.74
CA VAL A 66 -11.93 -0.22 -7.99
C VAL A 66 -10.73 -0.69 -8.82
N HIS A 67 -10.90 -1.70 -9.66
CA HIS A 67 -9.87 -2.06 -10.63
C HIS A 67 -9.50 -0.86 -11.52
N ASP A 68 -10.50 -0.14 -12.05
CA ASP A 68 -10.28 1.01 -12.91
C ASP A 68 -9.55 2.14 -12.18
N LEU A 69 -9.88 2.39 -10.89
CA LEU A 69 -9.13 3.32 -10.05
C LEU A 69 -7.66 2.89 -9.90
N VAL A 70 -7.39 1.61 -9.67
CA VAL A 70 -6.01 1.11 -9.55
C VAL A 70 -5.26 1.27 -10.87
N VAL A 71 -5.89 1.00 -12.01
CA VAL A 71 -5.29 1.19 -13.33
C VAL A 71 -5.02 2.66 -13.60
N GLU A 72 -5.97 3.56 -13.31
CA GLU A 72 -5.81 5.01 -13.48
C GLU A 72 -4.63 5.56 -12.65
N GLU A 73 -4.49 5.14 -11.40
CA GLU A 73 -3.42 5.62 -10.51
C GLU A 73 -2.03 5.05 -10.85
N VAL A 74 -1.95 3.92 -11.57
CA VAL A 74 -0.69 3.24 -11.89
C VAL A 74 -0.24 3.44 -13.34
N CYS A 75 -1.19 3.50 -14.27
CA CYS A 75 -0.94 3.71 -15.69
C CYS A 75 -1.13 5.20 -16.01
N ASP A 76 -0.04 5.97 -16.03
CA ASP A 76 -0.05 7.25 -16.74
C ASP A 76 -0.39 7.02 -18.22
N ASP A 77 -1.12 7.94 -18.86
CA ASP A 77 -1.25 8.04 -20.32
C ASP A 77 0.15 8.26 -20.95
N VAL A 78 0.93 7.18 -21.11
CA VAL A 78 2.26 7.18 -21.76
C VAL A 78 2.20 6.98 -23.26
#